data_AF-A0A2H5QKZ2-F1
#
_entry.id   AF-A0A2H5QKZ2-F1
#
_cell.length_a   1.000
_cell.length_b   1.000
_cell.length_c   1.000
_cell.angle_alpha   90.00
_cell.angle_beta   90.00
_cell.angle_gamma   90.00
#
_symmetry.space_group_name_H-M   'P 1'
#
loop_
_entity.id
_entity.type
_entity.pdbx_description
1 polymer ?
#
loop_
_entity_poly.entity_id
_entity_poly.type
_entity_poly.pdbx_seq_one_letter_code
_entity_poly.pdbx_strand_id
1 'polypeptide(L)'
;MSQNGKLMPNLDQQSTKLLSLTVLQRIDPFIEEILITAAHVTFYEFNLDLSQWSRKDVEGSLFVVKRNTQPRFQFVVMNRRNTGWFVVVSISNEEYNVPNRKYI
;
A
#
# COMPACT_ATOMS: atom_id res chain seq x y z
N MET A 1 -13.72 -21.88 27.50
CA MET A 1 -12.87 -20.75 27.05
C MET A 1 -12.52 -21.02 25.59
N SER A 2 -13.23 -20.40 24.63
CA SER A 2 -12.99 -20.62 23.20
C SER A 2 -11.86 -19.71 22.74
N GLN A 3 -10.71 -20.30 22.39
CA GLN A 3 -9.69 -19.55 21.64
C GLN A 3 -10.21 -19.36 20.22
N ASN A 4 -10.74 -18.17 19.93
CA ASN A 4 -10.90 -17.69 18.55
C ASN A 4 -9.50 -17.37 17.99
N GLY A 5 -8.66 -18.39 17.84
CA GLY A 5 -7.44 -18.32 17.06
C GLY A 5 -7.88 -18.10 15.63
N LYS A 6 -7.68 -16.88 15.12
CA LYS A 6 -7.96 -16.51 13.74
C LYS A 6 -7.24 -17.52 12.85
N LEU A 7 -7.98 -18.45 12.24
CA LEU A 7 -7.44 -19.44 11.31
C LEU A 7 -6.80 -18.67 10.16
N MET A 8 -5.48 -18.52 10.21
CA MET A 8 -4.73 -18.06 9.07
C MET A 8 -4.59 -19.27 8.14
N PRO A 9 -5.19 -19.24 6.94
CA PRO A 9 -4.93 -20.30 5.99
C PRO A 9 -3.42 -20.32 5.71
N ASN A 10 -2.80 -21.50 5.80
CA ASN A 10 -1.41 -21.70 5.45
C ASN A 10 -1.29 -21.68 3.92
N LEU A 11 -1.40 -20.48 3.35
CA LEU A 11 -1.24 -20.23 1.93
C LEU A 11 0.24 -20.07 1.64
N ASP A 12 0.69 -20.69 0.56
CA ASP A 12 2.01 -20.42 0.03
C ASP A 12 2.09 -18.98 -0.53
N GLN A 13 3.31 -18.51 -0.73
CA GLN A 13 3.57 -17.14 -1.16
C GLN A 13 2.99 -16.83 -2.55
N GLN A 14 2.91 -17.81 -3.45
CA GLN A 14 2.37 -17.61 -4.80
C GLN A 14 0.85 -17.43 -4.74
N SER A 15 0.15 -18.28 -3.99
CA SER A 15 -1.30 -18.14 -3.76
C SER A 15 -1.64 -16.77 -3.15
N THR A 16 -0.86 -16.32 -2.16
CA THR A 16 -1.05 -15.00 -1.53
C THR A 16 -0.84 -13.86 -2.52
N LYS A 17 0.18 -13.95 -3.39
CA LYS A 17 0.42 -12.95 -4.45
C LYS A 17 -0.71 -12.91 -5.47
N LEU A 18 -1.22 -14.07 -5.90
CA LEU A 18 -2.33 -14.18 -6.86
C LEU A 18 -3.63 -13.59 -6.29
N LEU A 19 -3.95 -13.91 -5.03
CA LEU A 19 -5.12 -13.34 -4.35
C LEU A 19 -5.00 -11.81 -4.22
N SER A 20 -3.81 -11.32 -3.82
CA SER A 20 -3.55 -9.88 -3.72
C SER A 20 -3.73 -9.19 -5.08
N LEU A 21 -3.20 -9.78 -6.15
CA LEU A 21 -3.35 -9.24 -7.51
C LEU A 21 -4.81 -9.22 -7.95
N THR A 22 -5.55 -10.29 -7.68
CA THR A 22 -6.98 -10.38 -8.00
C THR A 22 -7.79 -9.30 -7.30
N VAL A 23 -7.49 -9.01 -6.02
CA VAL A 23 -8.15 -7.93 -5.28
C VAL A 23 -7.81 -6.57 -5.88
N LEU A 24 -6.54 -6.33 -6.20
CA LEU A 24 -6.10 -5.06 -6.79
C LEU A 24 -6.72 -4.81 -8.17
N GLN A 25 -6.84 -5.85 -8.99
CA GLN A 25 -7.45 -5.77 -10.33
C GLN A 25 -8.96 -5.45 -10.30
N ARG A 26 -9.66 -5.70 -9.18
CA ARG A 26 -11.05 -5.24 -9.00
C ARG A 26 -11.16 -3.73 -8.86
N ILE A 27 -10.09 -3.07 -8.42
CA ILE A 27 -10.02 -1.62 -8.22
C ILE A 27 -9.49 -0.96 -9.49
N ASP A 28 -8.47 -1.57 -10.10
CA ASP A 28 -7.88 -1.11 -11.35
C ASP A 28 -7.57 -2.29 -12.29
N PRO A 29 -8.40 -2.52 -13.32
CA PRO A 29 -8.23 -3.62 -14.27
C PRO A 29 -6.93 -3.55 -15.09
N PHE A 30 -6.27 -2.40 -15.13
CA PHE A 30 -5.04 -2.21 -15.89
C PHE A 30 -3.79 -2.69 -15.14
N ILE A 31 -3.90 -3.08 -13.87
CA ILE A 31 -2.80 -3.67 -13.10
C ILE A 31 -2.42 -5.03 -13.71
N GLU A 32 -1.18 -5.11 -14.22
CA GLU A 32 -0.59 -6.34 -14.78
C GLU A 32 0.13 -7.16 -13.71
N GLU A 33 0.86 -6.51 -12.80
CA GLU A 33 1.81 -7.18 -11.92
C GLU A 33 2.04 -6.43 -10.60
N ILE A 34 2.20 -7.18 -9.50
CA ILE A 34 2.75 -6.67 -8.23
C ILE A 34 4.26 -6.88 -8.24
N LEU A 35 5.00 -5.77 -8.18
CA LEU A 35 6.46 -5.73 -8.17
C LEU A 35 7.01 -5.89 -6.74
N ILE A 36 6.45 -5.13 -5.79
CA ILE A 36 6.91 -5.07 -4.40
C ILE A 36 5.70 -5.02 -3.46
N THR A 37 5.84 -5.63 -2.29
CA THR A 37 4.86 -5.58 -1.20
C THR A 37 5.51 -5.12 0.09
N ALA A 38 4.84 -4.26 0.85
CA ALA A 38 5.17 -4.00 2.24
C ALA A 38 3.95 -4.27 3.13
N ALA A 39 4.15 -5.04 4.20
CA ALA A 39 3.07 -5.54 5.05
C ALA A 39 2.40 -4.44 5.89
N HIS A 40 3.12 -3.37 6.19
CA HIS A 40 2.63 -2.25 6.99
C HIS A 40 3.29 -0.93 6.57
N VAL A 41 2.44 0.06 6.27
CA VAL A 41 2.81 1.45 6.03
C VAL A 41 1.84 2.39 6.74
N THR A 42 2.28 3.61 7.02
CA THR A 42 1.45 4.69 7.60
C THR A 42 1.78 5.99 6.90
N PHE A 43 0.76 6.78 6.56
CA PHE A 43 0.95 8.04 5.86
C PHE A 43 1.07 9.21 6.85
N TYR A 44 1.97 10.11 6.51
CA TYR A 44 2.15 11.39 7.18
C TYR A 44 2.12 12.49 6.14
N GLU A 45 1.58 13.63 6.54
CA GLU A 45 1.57 14.85 5.75
C GLU A 45 2.28 15.95 6.56
N PHE A 46 3.20 16.64 5.91
CA PHE A 46 3.86 17.79 6.50
C PHE A 46 3.06 19.05 6.21
N ASN A 47 2.61 19.73 7.28
CA ASN A 47 1.99 21.04 7.17
C ASN A 47 3.11 22.09 7.13
N LEU A 48 3.23 22.82 6.02
CA LEU A 48 4.25 23.85 5.83
C LEU A 48 4.05 25.06 6.76
N ASP A 49 2.81 25.50 6.94
CA ASP A 49 2.46 26.67 7.75
C ASP A 49 2.82 26.47 9.22
N LEU A 50 2.53 25.28 9.75
CA LEU A 50 2.83 24.89 11.12
C LEU A 50 4.22 24.26 11.27
N SER A 51 4.89 23.96 10.15
CA SER A 51 6.15 23.20 10.09
C SER A 51 6.10 21.91 10.92
N GLN A 52 5.01 21.16 10.83
CA GLN A 52 4.76 19.97 11.64
C GLN A 52 4.23 18.79 10.82
N TRP A 53 4.62 17.59 11.22
CA TRP A 53 4.08 16.36 10.67
C TRP A 53 2.75 15.99 11.34
N SER A 54 1.77 15.64 10.53
CA SER A 54 0.48 15.10 10.98
C SER A 54 0.29 13.69 10.43
N ARG A 55 -0.14 12.75 11.29
CA ARG A 55 -0.45 11.39 10.88
C ARG A 55 -1.80 11.39 10.17
N LYS A 56 -1.86 10.81 8.97
CA LYS A 56 -3.11 10.63 8.21
C LYS A 56 -3.79 9.32 8.62
N ASP A 57 -5.10 9.23 8.41
CA ASP A 57 -5.88 8.01 8.67
C ASP A 57 -5.75 6.98 7.54
N VAL A 58 -4.51 6.76 7.08
CA VAL A 58 -4.17 5.81 6.02
C VAL A 58 -3.05 4.92 6.55
N GLU A 59 -3.42 3.69 6.89
CA GLU A 59 -2.52 2.70 7.47
C GLU A 59 -2.89 1.30 6.96
N GLY A 60 -1.92 0.57 6.43
CA GLY A 60 -2.21 -0.76 5.87
C GLY A 60 -1.09 -1.37 5.04
N SER A 61 -1.44 -2.21 4.08
CA SER A 61 -0.47 -2.86 3.20
C SER A 61 -0.21 -1.99 1.96
N LEU A 62 1.05 -1.89 1.54
CA LEU A 62 1.47 -1.17 0.33
C LEU A 62 1.86 -2.17 -0.77
N PHE A 63 1.47 -1.84 -2.00
CA PHE A 63 1.80 -2.57 -3.21
C PHE A 63 2.41 -1.60 -4.23
N VAL A 64 3.54 -1.98 -4.83
CA VAL A 64 4.05 -1.33 -6.04
C VAL A 64 3.55 -2.13 -7.21
N VAL A 65 2.79 -1.50 -8.09
CA VAL A 65 2.12 -2.16 -9.22
C VAL A 65 2.64 -1.66 -10.56
N LYS A 66 2.70 -2.56 -11.53
CA LYS A 66 2.90 -2.26 -12.95
C LYS A 66 1.56 -2.32 -13.65
N ARG A 67 1.27 -1.32 -14.48
CA ARG A 67 0.01 -1.20 -15.23
C ARG A 67 0.25 -1.27 -16.72
N ASN A 68 -0.74 -1.65 -17.51
CA ASN A 68 -0.64 -1.66 -18.98
C ASN A 68 -0.90 -0.28 -19.62
N THR A 69 -1.34 0.70 -18.82
CA THR A 69 -1.65 2.08 -19.23
C THR A 69 -0.86 3.09 -18.40
N GLN A 70 -0.79 4.34 -18.86
CA GLN A 70 -0.14 5.42 -18.10
C GLN A 70 -1.04 5.88 -16.92
N PRO A 71 -0.47 6.20 -15.73
CA PRO A 71 0.90 5.96 -15.31
C PRO A 71 1.26 4.48 -15.17
N ARG A 72 2.43 4.08 -15.72
CA ARG A 72 2.91 2.68 -15.77
C ARG A 72 3.17 2.08 -14.40
N PHE A 73 3.60 2.89 -13.43
CA PHE A 73 3.93 2.44 -12.08
C PHE A 73 3.20 3.27 -11.03
N GLN A 74 2.64 2.61 -10.02
CA GLN A 74 1.91 3.25 -8.94
C GLN A 74 2.14 2.55 -7.60
N PHE A 75 1.97 3.32 -6.54
CA PHE A 75 1.83 2.82 -5.18
C PHE A 75 0.34 2.68 -4.86
N VAL A 76 -0.07 1.52 -4.37
CA VAL A 76 -1.44 1.27 -3.90
C VAL A 76 -1.40 0.86 -2.45
N VAL A 77 -2.14 1.57 -1.60
CA VAL A 77 -2.30 1.23 -0.19
C VAL A 77 -3.71 0.71 0.07
N MET A 78 -3.79 -0.52 0.58
CA MET A 78 -5.03 -1.07 1.12
C MET A 78 -5.18 -0.63 2.57
N ASN A 79 -6.03 0.38 2.82
CA ASN A 79 -6.24 0.94 4.14
C ASN A 79 -7.00 -0.04 5.04
N ARG A 80 -6.43 -0.38 6.20
CA ARG A 80 -7.05 -1.28 7.19
C ARG A 80 -7.96 -0.54 8.17
N ARG A 81 -7.81 0.80 8.30
CA ARG A 81 -8.64 1.62 9.19
C ARG A 81 -9.99 1.96 8.58
N ASN A 82 -10.04 2.10 7.26
CA ASN A 82 -11.27 2.28 6.50
C ASN A 82 -11.25 1.32 5.30
N THR A 83 -11.83 0.14 5.49
CA THR A 83 -11.73 -1.02 4.57
C THR A 83 -12.33 -0.80 3.19
N GLY A 84 -13.02 0.32 2.95
CA GLY A 84 -13.56 0.69 1.64
C GLY A 84 -12.66 1.61 0.79
N TRP A 85 -11.60 2.21 1.36
CA TRP A 85 -10.80 3.21 0.65
C TRP A 85 -9.39 2.70 0.32
N PHE A 86 -9.00 2.85 -0.95
CA PHE A 86 -7.64 2.64 -1.44
C PHE A 86 -6.98 3.97 -1.71
N VAL A 87 -5.71 4.11 -1.32
CA VAL A 87 -4.92 5.28 -1.71
C VAL A 87 -4.02 4.88 -2.86
N VAL A 88 -4.20 5.52 -4.01
CA VAL A 88 -3.35 5.37 -5.19
C VAL A 88 -2.49 6.60 -5.33
N VAL A 89 -1.18 6.41 -5.30
CA VAL A 89 -0.19 7.46 -5.56
C VAL A 89 0.51 7.13 -6.86
N SER A 90 0.37 8.03 -7.83
CA SER A 90 1.05 7.93 -9.12
C SER A 90 2.48 8.42 -8.96
N ILE A 91 3.43 7.66 -9.51
CA ILE A 91 4.81 8.09 -9.60
C ILE A 91 4.91 8.99 -10.84
N SER A 92 4.78 10.30 -10.64
CA SER A 92 5.22 11.31 -11.62
C SER A 92 6.76 11.40 -11.58
N ASN A 93 7.36 12.09 -12.56
CA ASN A 93 8.81 12.39 -12.58
C ASN A 93 9.27 13.34 -11.45
N GLU A 94 8.55 13.40 -10.33
CA GLU A 94 8.91 14.20 -9.17
C GLU A 94 10.05 13.56 -8.38
N GLU A 95 10.85 14.42 -7.76
CA GLU A 95 12.02 14.05 -6.98
C GLU A 95 11.57 13.45 -5.63
N TYR A 96 11.70 12.13 -5.48
CA TYR A 96 11.46 11.45 -4.21
C TYR A 96 12.71 11.53 -3.34
N ASN A 97 12.65 12.28 -2.24
CA ASN A 97 13.68 12.26 -1.22
C ASN A 97 13.44 11.10 -0.25
N VAL A 98 14.41 10.21 -0.11
CA VAL A 98 14.44 9.20 0.96
C VAL A 98 15.38 9.73 2.05
N PRO A 99 14.86 10.43 3.08
CA PRO A 99 15.70 10.87 4.17
C PRO A 99 16.25 9.65 4.89
N ASN A 100 17.57 9.61 5.07
CA ASN A 100 18.24 8.56 5.82
C ASN A 100 17.59 8.45 7.20
N ARG A 101 17.13 7.26 7.58
CA ARG A 101 16.72 6.96 8.96
C ARG A 101 17.96 7.03 9.86
N LYS A 102 18.36 8.22 10.29
CA LYS A 102 19.14 8.39 11.50
C LYS A 102 18.15 8.44 12.65
N TYR A 103 18.18 7.36 13.44
CA TYR A 103 17.70 7.21 14.82
C TYR A 103 16.60 8.20 15.26
N ILE A 104 15.38 7.68 15.36
CA ILE A 104 14.44 8.11 16.41
C ILE A 104 14.83 7.38 17.69
#